data_AF-A0ABD0NHX6-F1
#
_entry.id   AF-A0ABD0NHX6-F1
#
_cell.length_a   1.000
_cell.length_b   1.000
_cell.length_c   1.000
_cell.angle_alpha   90.00
_cell.angle_beta   90.00
_cell.angle_gamma   90.00
#
_symmetry.space_group_name_H-M   'P 1'
#
loop_
_entity.id
_entity.type
_entity.pdbx_description
1 polymer ?
#
loop_
_entity_poly.entity_id
_entity_poly.type
_entity_poly.pdbx_seq_one_letter_code
_entity_poly.pdbx_strand_id
1 'polypeptide(L)'
;MEGESLTLSTGLTKIQSDHEWRFGLNRTLINKKVEGNILPMFRDRVQFNGQTGDLTITNITNKHTGVYELSDDLGKMDIKFN
;
A
#
# COMPACT_ATOMS: atom_id res chain seq x y z
N MET A 1 -15.39 4.18 -9.84
CA MET A 1 -14.18 4.15 -9.00
C MET A 1 -14.48 3.88 -7.55
N GLU A 2 -15.32 4.65 -6.84
CA GLU A 2 -15.70 4.22 -5.48
C GLU A 2 -16.37 2.83 -5.52
N GLY A 3 -16.00 1.95 -4.60
CA GLY A 3 -16.42 0.54 -4.60
C GLY A 3 -15.53 -0.40 -5.41
N GLU A 4 -14.63 0.10 -6.26
CA GLU A 4 -13.70 -0.71 -7.04
C GLU A 4 -12.42 -1.05 -6.25
N SER A 5 -11.54 -1.84 -6.88
CA SER A 5 -10.21 -2.14 -6.36
C SER A 5 -9.15 -1.35 -7.11
N LEU A 6 -8.14 -0.86 -6.39
CA LEU A 6 -6.94 -0.25 -6.92
C LEU A 6 -5.75 -1.17 -6.68
N THR A 7 -4.92 -1.39 -7.70
CA THR A 7 -3.63 -2.07 -7.54
C THR A 7 -2.50 -1.07 -7.79
N LEU A 8 -1.66 -0.88 -6.78
CA LEU A 8 -0.40 -0.16 -6.89
C LEU A 8 0.68 -1.18 -7.28
N SER A 9 1.11 -1.13 -8.54
CA SER A 9 2.10 -2.07 -9.05
C SER A 9 3.51 -1.57 -8.83
N THR A 10 4.40 -2.45 -8.37
CA THR A 10 5.83 -2.19 -8.21
C THR A 10 6.60 -2.38 -9.53
N GLY A 11 6.02 -3.13 -10.47
CA GLY A 11 6.71 -3.61 -11.69
C GLY A 11 7.73 -4.72 -11.45
N LEU A 12 7.87 -5.23 -10.23
CA LEU A 12 8.82 -6.28 -9.89
C LEU A 12 8.22 -7.67 -10.16
N THR A 13 9.03 -8.56 -10.74
CA THR A 13 8.66 -9.98 -10.89
C THR A 13 8.84 -10.78 -9.60
N LYS A 14 9.75 -10.32 -8.72
CA LYS A 14 10.03 -10.93 -7.43
C LYS A 14 10.61 -9.89 -6.45
N ILE A 15 10.10 -9.82 -5.22
CA ILE A 15 10.69 -9.01 -4.14
C ILE A 15 11.88 -9.74 -3.51
N GLN A 16 12.93 -9.00 -3.16
CA GLN A 16 14.15 -9.55 -2.57
C GLN A 16 14.26 -9.31 -1.06
N SER A 17 13.40 -8.47 -0.50
CA SER A 17 13.46 -7.92 0.87
C SER A 17 12.05 -7.70 1.42
N ASP A 18 11.90 -7.41 2.71
CA ASP A 18 10.61 -7.16 3.34
C ASP A 18 10.12 -5.74 3.01
N HIS A 19 9.21 -5.61 2.04
CA HIS A 19 8.72 -4.32 1.56
C HIS A 19 7.63 -3.74 2.46
N GLU A 20 7.65 -2.42 2.63
CA GLU A 20 6.68 -1.69 3.43
C GLU A 20 5.93 -0.68 2.58
N TRP A 21 4.61 -0.74 2.69
CA TRP A 21 3.73 0.26 2.10
C TRP A 21 3.27 1.23 3.16
N ARG A 22 3.43 2.52 2.88
CA ARG A 22 3.04 3.62 3.74
C ARG A 22 2.12 4.59 3.01
N PHE A 23 1.16 5.19 3.71
CA PHE A 23 0.19 6.11 3.13
C PHE A 23 0.24 7.51 3.76
N GLY A 24 0.08 8.51 2.89
CA GLY A 24 -0.09 9.92 3.26
C GLY A 24 1.19 10.58 3.76
N LEU A 25 1.05 11.83 4.21
CA LEU A 25 2.16 12.63 4.71
C LEU A 25 2.77 12.07 6.01
N ASN A 26 1.95 11.40 6.81
CA ASN A 26 2.38 10.75 8.06
C ASN A 26 3.07 9.41 7.82
N ARG A 27 3.17 8.95 6.55
CA ARG A 27 3.86 7.72 6.15
C ARG A 27 3.40 6.53 7.02
N THR A 28 2.08 6.39 7.19
CA THR A 28 1.47 5.36 8.05
C THR A 28 1.54 3.99 7.37
N LEU A 29 2.08 2.98 8.04
CA LEU A 29 2.21 1.61 7.53
C LEU A 29 0.83 0.96 7.28
N ILE A 30 0.62 0.38 6.10
CA ILE A 30 -0.69 -0.16 5.68
C ILE A 30 -0.70 -1.64 5.27
N ASN A 31 0.45 -2.25 4.93
CA ASN A 31 0.50 -3.66 4.48
C ASN A 31 0.88 -4.68 5.56
N LYS A 32 1.28 -4.25 6.76
CA LYS A 32 1.62 -5.16 7.88
C LYS A 32 0.69 -4.90 9.05
N LYS A 33 0.12 -5.97 9.62
CA LYS A 33 -0.63 -5.91 10.87
C LYS A 33 0.34 -5.76 12.03
N VAL A 34 0.68 -4.51 12.35
CA VAL A 34 1.26 -4.15 13.64
C VAL A 34 0.09 -3.81 14.56
N GLU A 35 0.02 -4.43 15.74
CA GLU A 35 -1.06 -4.18 16.70
C GLU A 35 -1.26 -2.66 16.91
N GLY A 36 -2.46 -2.18 16.58
CA GLY A 36 -2.89 -0.80 16.82
C GLY A 36 -2.62 0.25 15.73
N ASN A 37 -1.89 -0.04 14.65
CA ASN A 37 -1.37 1.03 13.75
C ASN A 37 -1.94 1.08 12.32
N ILE A 38 -2.81 0.16 11.89
CA ILE A 38 -3.48 0.28 10.58
C ILE A 38 -4.67 1.22 10.68
N LEU A 39 -4.72 2.24 9.83
CA LEU A 39 -5.86 3.17 9.77
C LEU A 39 -7.16 2.41 9.45
N PRO A 40 -8.30 2.77 10.08
CA PRO A 40 -9.57 2.06 9.89
C PRO A 40 -10.02 1.91 8.43
N MET A 41 -9.67 2.86 7.56
CA MET A 41 -10.01 2.81 6.13
C MET A 41 -9.27 1.72 5.35
N PHE A 42 -8.07 1.31 5.78
CA PHE A 42 -7.30 0.22 5.14
C PHE A 42 -7.56 -1.14 5.77
N ARG A 43 -8.19 -1.16 6.96
CA ARG A 43 -8.52 -2.39 7.67
C ARG A 43 -9.43 -3.28 6.82
N ASP A 44 -9.01 -4.54 6.66
CA ASP A 44 -9.71 -5.57 5.88
C ASP A 44 -9.89 -5.26 4.38
N ARG A 45 -9.27 -4.19 3.87
CA ARG A 45 -9.31 -3.77 2.46
C ARG A 45 -7.98 -3.92 1.73
N VAL A 46 -6.88 -4.08 2.47
CA VAL A 46 -5.53 -4.20 1.91
C VAL A 46 -5.16 -5.67 1.70
N GLN A 47 -4.66 -5.97 0.51
CA GLN A 47 -4.06 -7.24 0.14
C GLN A 47 -2.65 -6.98 -0.41
N PHE A 48 -1.65 -7.63 0.19
CA PHE A 48 -0.26 -7.52 -0.24
C PHE A 48 0.17 -8.76 -1.02
N ASN A 49 0.75 -8.56 -2.19
CA ASN A 49 1.36 -9.62 -2.95
C ASN A 49 2.82 -9.80 -2.49
N GLY A 50 3.09 -10.83 -1.68
CA GLY A 50 4.45 -11.11 -1.21
C GLY A 50 5.45 -11.55 -2.30
N GLN A 51 4.98 -11.87 -3.51
CA GLN A 51 5.86 -12.20 -4.62
C GLN A 51 6.31 -10.95 -5.38
N THR A 52 5.38 -10.07 -5.79
CA THR A 52 5.69 -8.89 -6.61
C THR A 52 5.84 -7.61 -5.79
N GLY A 53 5.35 -7.59 -4.56
CA GLY A 53 5.30 -6.41 -3.71
C GLY A 53 4.10 -5.51 -4.00
N ASP A 54 3.22 -5.90 -4.92
CA ASP A 54 2.04 -5.11 -5.29
C ASP A 54 1.08 -4.98 -4.10
N LEU A 55 0.41 -3.82 -4.04
CA LEU A 55 -0.60 -3.54 -3.03
C LEU A 55 -1.95 -3.36 -3.70
N THR A 56 -2.91 -4.22 -3.34
CA THR A 56 -4.29 -4.08 -3.77
C THR A 56 -5.13 -3.53 -2.62
N ILE A 57 -5.87 -2.47 -2.88
CA ILE A 57 -6.83 -1.86 -1.96
C ILE A 57 -8.21 -2.07 -2.56
N THR A 58 -9.08 -2.79 -1.86
CA THR A 58 -10.45 -3.09 -2.32
C THR A 58 -11.44 -2.07 -1.76
N ASN A 59 -12.57 -1.89 -2.45
CA ASN A 59 -13.65 -1.00 -2.03
C ASN A 59 -13.12 0.41 -1.71
N ILE A 60 -12.38 0.98 -2.66
CA ILE A 60 -11.78 2.31 -2.54
C ILE A 60 -12.88 3.37 -2.45
N THR A 61 -12.50 4.48 -1.84
CA THR A 61 -13.29 5.71 -1.73
C THR A 61 -12.36 6.89 -1.90
N ASN A 62 -12.89 8.11 -2.01
CA ASN A 62 -12.10 9.34 -2.05
C ASN A 62 -11.08 9.51 -0.90
N LYS A 63 -11.25 8.79 0.22
CA LYS A 63 -10.29 8.79 1.34
C LYS A 63 -8.97 8.11 0.99
N HIS A 64 -8.96 7.23 -0.02
CA HIS A 64 -7.79 6.48 -0.46
C HIS A 64 -6.94 7.27 -1.48
N THR A 65 -7.42 8.42 -1.95
CA THR A 65 -6.64 9.37 -2.75
C THR A 65 -5.48 9.91 -1.92
N GLY A 66 -4.27 9.88 -2.48
CA GLY A 66 -3.07 10.33 -1.79
C GLY A 66 -1.77 9.74 -2.33
N VAL A 67 -0.69 9.96 -1.57
CA VAL A 67 0.64 9.42 -1.87
C VAL A 67 0.85 8.12 -1.10
N TYR A 68 1.32 7.11 -1.80
CA TYR A 68 1.75 5.84 -1.28
C TYR A 68 3.25 5.72 -1.43
N GLU A 69 3.95 5.35 -0.37
CA GLU A 69 5.37 5.05 -0.40
C GLU A 69 5.56 3.54 -0.33
N LEU A 70 6.33 3.00 -1.26
CA LEU A 70 6.97 1.71 -1.15
C LEU A 70 8.39 1.93 -0.66
N SER A 71 8.80 1.26 0.40
CA SER A 71 10.17 1.32 0.90
C SER A 71 10.70 -0.05 1.28
N ASP A 72 11.97 -0.29 0.99
CA ASP A 72 12.74 -1.43 1.42
C ASP A 72 14.20 -1.01 1.74
N ASP A 73 15.10 -1.97 1.95
CA ASP A 73 16.51 -1.70 2.22
C ASP A 73 17.26 -1.08 1.02
N LEU A 74 16.72 -1.20 -0.19
CA LEU A 74 17.34 -0.71 -1.44
C LEU A 74 16.90 0.71 -1.78
N GLY A 75 15.75 1.16 -1.28
CA GLY A 75 15.31 2.53 -1.43
C GLY A 75 13.83 2.74 -1.20
N LYS A 76 13.32 3.84 -1.75
CA LYS A 76 11.92 4.24 -1.64
C LYS A 76 11.38 4.79 -2.95
N MET A 77 10.10 4.54 -3.19
CA MET A 77 9.35 5.00 -4.35
C MET A 77 7.99 5.56 -3.90
N ASP A 78 7.66 6.76 -4.38
CA ASP A 78 6.35 7.38 -4.15
C ASP A 78 5.44 7.15 -5.37
N ILE A 79 4.22 6.66 -5.14
CA ILE A 79 3.16 6.47 -6.11
C ILE A 79 1.97 7.34 -5.73
N LYS A 80 1.48 8.17 -6.66
CA LYS A 80 0.31 9.03 -6.44
C LYS A 80 -0.94 8.38 -7.02
N PHE A 81 -1.99 8.32 -6.22
CA PHE A 81 -3.33 7.97 -6.65
C PHE A 81 -4.24 9.18 -6.45
N ASN A 82 -4.94 9.59 -7.52
CA ASN A 82 -5.84 10.76 -7.55
C ASN A 82 -7.29 10.30 -7.65
#